data_AF-A0A536IIY0-F1
#
_entry.id   AF-A0A536IIY0-F1
#
_cell.length_a   1.000
_cell.length_b   1.000
_cell.length_c   1.000
_cell.angle_alpha   90.00
_cell.angle_beta   90.00
_cell.angle_gamma   90.00
#
_symmetry.space_group_name_H-M   'P 1'
#
loop_
_entity.id
_entity.type
_entity.pdbx_description
1 polymer ?
#
loop_
_entity_poly.entity_id
_entity_poly.type
_entity_poly.pdbx_seq_one_letter_code
_entity_poly.pdbx_strand_id
1 'polypeptide(L)'
;YRDDAEATLDAPLAEERPTTLVFAPEFLALLVHESCGHPTEADRLLEHEVAFAGTTFMWPQDRGRLRYGSPHVSMTADATVPHGMGTFGWDDDGVPAMRTKLVDKGIFVGYLTSRETAGALGVPIAIGSARAEGWQHFPIVRMVNVSLDPGSFTYQELLRGVDRGLLLDAPASYSLDDKR
;
A
#
# COMPACT_ATOMS: atom_id res chain seq x y z
N TYR A 1 10.22 -3.94 23.02
CA TYR A 1 11.04 -2.73 23.26
C TYR A 1 12.29 -2.96 24.09
N ARG A 2 12.23 -3.45 25.34
CA ARG A 2 13.47 -3.69 26.12
C ARG A 2 14.35 -4.76 25.47
N ASP A 3 13.76 -5.89 25.12
CA ASP A 3 14.50 -7.02 24.56
C ASP A 3 15.06 -6.68 23.17
N ASP A 4 14.30 -5.93 22.34
CA ASP A 4 14.79 -5.44 21.03
C ASP A 4 15.96 -4.45 21.21
N ALA A 5 15.85 -3.54 22.17
CA ALA A 5 16.92 -2.57 22.45
C ALA A 5 18.20 -3.28 22.93
N GLU A 6 18.07 -4.27 23.81
CA GLU A 6 19.20 -5.09 24.26
C GLU A 6 19.81 -5.88 23.09
N ALA A 7 18.98 -6.47 22.22
CA ALA A 7 19.44 -7.20 21.04
C ALA A 7 20.17 -6.31 20.02
N THR A 8 19.83 -5.02 19.95
CA THR A 8 20.45 -4.08 18.98
C THR A 8 21.83 -3.60 19.43
N LEU A 9 22.16 -3.65 20.74
CA LEU A 9 23.43 -3.13 21.28
C LEU A 9 24.65 -3.85 20.69
N ASP A 10 24.57 -5.17 20.55
CA ASP A 10 25.64 -6.03 20.04
C ASP A 10 25.39 -6.49 18.60
N ALA A 11 24.37 -5.95 17.94
CA ALA A 11 24.01 -6.36 16.58
C ALA A 11 25.12 -5.96 15.59
N PRO A 12 25.58 -6.89 14.72
CA PRO A 12 26.55 -6.56 13.69
C PRO A 12 25.94 -5.57 12.70
N LEU A 13 26.77 -4.68 12.17
CA LEU A 13 26.36 -3.80 11.08
C LEU A 13 25.96 -4.64 9.87
N ALA A 14 24.88 -4.24 9.21
CA ALA A 14 24.47 -4.86 7.95
C ALA A 14 25.52 -4.61 6.87
N GLU A 15 25.93 -5.66 6.17
CA GLU A 15 26.80 -5.55 5.01
C GLU A 15 25.98 -5.11 3.79
N GLU A 16 26.47 -4.12 3.04
CA GLU A 16 25.86 -3.68 1.79
C GLU A 16 26.11 -4.74 0.70
N ARG A 17 25.11 -5.59 0.46
CA ARG A 17 25.15 -6.60 -0.59
C ARG A 17 23.75 -7.02 -1.03
N PRO A 18 23.57 -7.52 -2.27
CA PRO A 18 22.34 -8.18 -2.66
C PRO A 18 21.98 -9.29 -1.67
N THR A 19 20.79 -9.20 -1.07
CA THR A 19 20.34 -10.09 0.00
C THR A 19 18.85 -10.39 -0.17
N THR A 20 18.44 -11.62 0.12
CA THR A 20 17.02 -11.99 0.17
C THR A 20 16.38 -11.44 1.43
N LEU A 21 15.27 -10.73 1.29
CA LEU A 21 14.49 -10.21 2.42
C LEU A 21 13.21 -11.03 2.59
N VAL A 22 12.91 -11.38 3.84
CA VAL A 22 11.63 -11.91 4.26
C VAL A 22 10.98 -10.84 5.13
N PHE A 23 9.77 -10.43 4.78
CA PHE A 23 9.03 -9.43 5.54
C PHE A 23 8.04 -10.12 6.48
N ALA A 24 8.09 -9.79 7.76
CA ALA A 24 7.01 -10.13 8.67
C ALA A 24 5.77 -9.25 8.38
N PRO A 25 4.58 -9.63 8.88
CA PRO A 25 3.35 -8.92 8.55
C PRO A 25 3.35 -7.42 8.85
N GLU A 26 3.98 -6.99 9.94
CA GLU A 26 4.01 -5.58 10.34
C GLU A 26 4.84 -4.72 9.37
N PHE A 27 6.05 -5.18 9.05
CA PHE A 27 6.88 -4.50 8.04
C PHE A 27 6.21 -4.54 6.66
N LEU A 28 5.59 -5.67 6.30
CA LEU A 28 4.89 -5.81 5.02
C LEU A 28 3.73 -4.81 4.89
N ALA A 29 2.98 -4.58 5.97
CA ALA A 29 1.89 -3.61 5.96
C ALA A 29 2.40 -2.20 5.64
N LEU A 30 3.52 -1.79 6.26
CA LEU A 30 4.17 -0.51 5.94
C LEU A 30 4.69 -0.48 4.50
N LEU A 31 5.34 -1.56 4.04
CA LEU A 31 5.83 -1.64 2.66
C LEU A 31 4.68 -1.45 1.66
N VAL A 32 3.54 -2.13 1.86
CA VAL A 32 2.36 -2.00 1.00
C VAL A 32 1.78 -0.59 1.07
N HIS A 33 1.74 0.03 2.24
CA HIS A 33 1.27 1.41 2.44
C HIS A 33 2.06 2.40 1.57
N GLU A 34 3.39 2.34 1.64
CA GLU A 34 4.28 3.26 0.94
C GLU A 34 4.42 2.92 -0.54
N SER A 35 4.61 1.65 -0.89
CA SER A 35 4.95 1.25 -2.26
C SER A 35 3.74 1.07 -3.18
N CYS A 36 2.53 0.90 -2.65
CA CYS A 36 1.32 0.72 -3.46
C CYS A 36 0.19 1.65 -3.03
N GLY A 37 -0.04 1.76 -1.73
CA GLY A 37 -1.12 2.57 -1.18
C GLY A 37 -1.05 4.02 -1.65
N HIS A 38 -0.01 4.73 -1.25
CA HIS A 38 0.19 6.12 -1.64
C HIS A 38 0.29 6.35 -3.17
N PRO A 39 1.09 5.57 -3.93
CA PRO A 39 1.17 5.71 -5.39
C PRO A 39 -0.16 5.52 -6.12
N THR A 40 -1.16 4.87 -5.50
CA THR A 40 -2.48 4.65 -6.10
C THR A 40 -3.55 5.64 -5.63
N GLU A 41 -3.22 6.62 -4.79
CA GLU A 41 -4.10 7.75 -4.46
C GLU A 41 -4.21 8.69 -5.67
N ALA A 42 -5.40 8.79 -6.28
CA ALA A 42 -5.57 9.40 -7.59
C ALA A 42 -5.42 10.93 -7.62
N ASP A 43 -5.58 11.62 -6.49
CA ASP A 43 -5.33 13.06 -6.39
C ASP A 43 -3.85 13.42 -6.54
N ARG A 44 -2.93 12.53 -6.15
CA ARG A 44 -1.49 12.66 -6.46
C ARG A 44 -1.22 12.66 -7.96
N LEU A 45 -1.98 11.89 -8.73
CA LEU A 45 -1.83 11.81 -10.20
C LEU A 45 -2.19 13.12 -10.88
N LEU A 46 -3.14 13.85 -10.31
CA LEU A 46 -3.62 15.13 -10.83
C LEU A 46 -2.76 16.31 -10.37
N GLU A 47 -1.63 16.04 -9.74
CA GLU A 47 -0.69 17.02 -9.18
C GLU A 47 -1.28 17.89 -8.05
N HIS A 48 -2.50 17.61 -7.60
CA HIS A 48 -3.19 18.41 -6.58
C HIS A 48 -2.48 18.34 -5.21
N GLU A 49 -1.82 17.22 -4.92
CA GLU A 49 -1.20 16.93 -3.61
C GLU A 49 0.32 16.73 -3.68
N VAL A 50 0.98 17.05 -4.79
CA VAL A 50 2.44 16.81 -4.97
C VAL A 50 3.27 17.50 -3.88
N ALA A 51 2.84 18.68 -3.41
CA ALA A 51 3.54 19.42 -2.37
C ALA A 51 3.41 18.82 -0.95
N PHE A 52 2.38 18.01 -0.68
CA PHE A 52 2.09 17.46 0.66
C PHE A 52 2.30 15.95 0.76
N ALA A 53 2.00 15.24 -0.33
CA ALA A 53 1.89 13.80 -0.37
C ALA A 53 2.94 13.16 -1.30
N GLY A 54 3.57 13.96 -2.17
CA GLY A 54 4.60 13.55 -3.11
C GLY A 54 4.11 12.99 -4.44
N THR A 55 5.03 12.61 -5.32
CA THR A 55 4.71 12.10 -6.67
C THR A 55 4.34 10.60 -6.68
N THR A 56 3.90 10.09 -7.83
CA THR A 56 3.60 8.67 -8.05
C THR A 56 4.41 8.13 -9.23
N PHE A 57 4.68 6.83 -9.23
CA PHE A 57 5.26 6.11 -10.36
C PHE A 57 4.24 5.23 -11.09
N MET A 58 3.01 5.17 -10.60
CA MET A 58 1.91 4.37 -11.17
C MET A 58 1.01 5.33 -11.95
N TRP A 59 1.39 5.64 -13.18
CA TRP A 59 0.72 6.68 -13.98
C TRP A 59 -0.51 6.17 -14.75
N PRO A 60 -1.46 7.04 -15.14
CA PRO A 60 -2.69 6.61 -15.82
C PRO A 60 -2.43 5.80 -17.09
N GLN A 61 -1.41 6.17 -17.89
CA GLN A 61 -1.01 5.45 -19.10
C GLN A 61 -0.45 4.04 -18.84
N ASP A 62 -0.01 3.77 -17.61
CA ASP A 62 0.60 2.52 -17.21
C ASP A 62 -0.43 1.50 -16.68
N ARG A 63 -1.67 1.93 -16.46
CA ARG A 63 -2.76 1.07 -16.01
C ARG A 63 -3.03 -0.05 -17.03
N GLY A 64 -2.94 -1.29 -16.57
CA GLY A 64 -3.06 -2.51 -17.37
C GLY A 64 -1.78 -2.89 -18.13
N ARG A 65 -0.68 -2.14 -17.97
CA ARG A 65 0.58 -2.34 -18.72
C ARG A 65 1.79 -2.51 -17.80
N LEU A 66 1.88 -1.71 -16.73
CA LEU A 66 2.99 -1.76 -15.80
C LEU A 66 2.96 -3.07 -15.01
N ARG A 67 4.08 -3.79 -15.10
CA ARG A 67 4.38 -4.93 -14.24
C ARG A 67 4.91 -4.41 -12.91
N TYR A 68 3.98 -4.22 -11.97
CA TYR A 68 4.26 -3.81 -10.59
C TYR A 68 5.04 -4.88 -9.81
N GLY A 69 4.76 -6.16 -10.05
CA GLY A 69 5.38 -7.25 -9.32
C GLY A 69 5.32 -8.60 -10.02
N SER A 70 5.69 -9.65 -9.29
CA SER A 70 5.58 -11.03 -9.77
C SER A 70 4.11 -11.44 -9.92
N PRO A 71 3.80 -12.52 -10.65
CA PRO A 71 2.43 -13.05 -10.76
C PRO A 71 1.77 -13.43 -9.43
N HIS A 72 2.54 -13.55 -8.34
CA HIS A 72 2.04 -13.82 -7.00
C HIS A 72 1.55 -12.56 -6.27
N VAL A 73 1.84 -11.37 -6.80
CA VAL A 73 1.48 -10.10 -6.18
C VAL A 73 0.11 -9.66 -6.66
N SER A 74 -0.90 -9.76 -5.80
CA SER A 74 -2.17 -9.05 -5.99
C SER A 74 -2.42 -8.20 -4.75
N MET A 75 -2.84 -6.96 -4.96
CA MET A 75 -3.09 -6.01 -3.89
C MET A 75 -4.50 -5.46 -4.01
N THR A 76 -5.20 -5.43 -2.88
CA THR A 76 -6.61 -5.06 -2.80
C THR A 76 -6.79 -3.90 -1.85
N ALA A 77 -7.53 -2.88 -2.28
CA ALA A 77 -8.15 -1.89 -1.42
C ALA A 77 -9.56 -2.36 -1.06
N ASP A 78 -9.84 -2.55 0.22
CA ASP A 78 -11.12 -3.11 0.68
C ASP A 78 -11.66 -2.35 1.90
N ALA A 79 -12.67 -1.52 1.68
CA ALA A 79 -13.34 -0.77 2.74
C ALA A 79 -14.43 -1.59 3.47
N THR A 80 -14.59 -2.87 3.13
CA THR A 80 -15.67 -3.74 3.63
C THR A 80 -15.17 -4.84 4.59
N VAL A 81 -13.86 -4.93 4.83
CA VAL A 81 -13.25 -5.95 5.68
C VAL A 81 -13.77 -5.83 7.11
N PRO A 82 -14.40 -6.88 7.69
CA PRO A 82 -14.83 -6.83 9.08
C PRO A 82 -13.66 -6.52 10.02
N HIS A 83 -13.88 -5.57 10.93
CA HIS A 83 -12.87 -5.12 11.91
C HIS A 83 -11.61 -4.45 11.34
N GLY A 84 -11.55 -4.19 10.03
CA GLY A 84 -10.48 -3.38 9.43
C GLY A 84 -10.54 -1.93 9.93
N MET A 85 -9.38 -1.33 10.21
CA MET A 85 -9.32 0.07 10.68
C MET A 85 -9.76 1.07 9.61
N GLY A 86 -9.67 0.70 8.32
CA GLY A 86 -10.14 1.50 7.19
C GLY A 86 -11.54 1.14 6.73
N THR A 87 -12.32 0.40 7.53
CA THR A 87 -13.66 -0.09 7.17
C THR A 87 -14.75 0.91 7.52
N PHE A 88 -15.69 1.11 6.60
CA PHE A 88 -16.83 2.02 6.78
C PHE A 88 -18.01 1.58 5.90
N GLY A 89 -19.15 2.26 6.01
CA GLY A 89 -20.31 2.03 5.12
C GLY A 89 -20.28 2.90 3.87
N TRP A 90 -19.93 4.18 4.04
CA TRP A 90 -19.75 5.17 2.99
C TRP A 90 -18.53 6.03 3.31
N ASP A 91 -17.82 6.48 2.29
CA ASP A 91 -16.75 7.46 2.44
C ASP A 91 -17.33 8.88 2.66
N ASP A 92 -16.47 9.89 2.83
CA ASP A 92 -16.91 11.25 3.15
C ASP A 92 -17.51 12.01 1.95
N ASP A 93 -17.43 11.44 0.75
CA ASP A 93 -18.21 11.86 -0.41
C ASP A 93 -19.60 11.17 -0.43
N GLY A 94 -19.82 10.13 0.35
CA GLY A 94 -21.04 9.31 0.30
C GLY A 94 -21.01 8.24 -0.79
N VAL A 95 -19.81 7.79 -1.20
CA VAL A 95 -19.62 6.61 -2.06
C VAL A 95 -19.63 5.36 -1.17
N PRO A 96 -20.44 4.33 -1.48
CA PRO A 96 -20.47 3.10 -0.69
C PRO A 96 -19.09 2.43 -0.61
N ALA A 97 -18.78 1.86 0.55
CA ALA A 97 -17.60 1.04 0.75
C ALA A 97 -17.58 -0.15 -0.23
N MET A 98 -16.42 -0.42 -0.81
CA MET A 98 -16.26 -1.52 -1.76
C MET A 98 -14.85 -2.11 -1.73
N ARG A 99 -14.70 -3.18 -2.50
CA ARG A 99 -13.46 -3.92 -2.69
C ARG A 99 -12.98 -3.78 -4.13
N THR A 100 -11.76 -3.28 -4.30
CA THR A 100 -11.15 -3.04 -5.62
C THR A 100 -9.71 -3.55 -5.68
N LYS A 101 -9.33 -4.14 -6.81
CA LYS A 101 -7.93 -4.49 -7.09
C LYS A 101 -7.15 -3.25 -7.50
N LEU A 102 -6.02 -3.03 -6.84
CA LEU A 102 -5.02 -2.05 -7.26
C LEU A 102 -3.97 -2.71 -8.15
N VAL A 103 -3.56 -3.92 -7.77
CA VAL A 103 -2.66 -4.79 -8.54
C VAL A 103 -3.30 -6.17 -8.65
N ASP A 104 -3.30 -6.75 -9.86
CA ASP A 104 -3.76 -8.12 -10.09
C ASP A 104 -2.68 -8.93 -10.82
N LYS A 105 -2.18 -9.98 -10.17
CA LYS A 105 -1.15 -10.90 -10.68
C LYS A 105 0.08 -10.15 -11.22
N GLY A 106 0.52 -9.17 -10.44
CA GLY A 106 1.68 -8.34 -10.71
C GLY A 106 1.44 -7.22 -11.72
N ILE A 107 0.22 -7.06 -12.23
CA ILE A 107 -0.15 -5.99 -13.16
C ILE A 107 -0.90 -4.90 -12.42
N PHE A 108 -0.47 -3.67 -12.61
CA PHE A 108 -1.17 -2.51 -12.09
C PHE A 108 -2.53 -2.32 -12.80
N VAL A 109 -3.65 -2.23 -12.07
CA VAL A 109 -5.01 -2.24 -12.65
C VAL A 109 -5.97 -1.19 -12.10
N GLY A 110 -5.73 -0.59 -10.93
CA GLY A 110 -6.74 0.27 -10.30
C GLY A 110 -6.20 1.32 -9.35
N TYR A 111 -6.99 2.36 -9.11
CA TYR A 111 -6.66 3.48 -8.25
C TYR A 111 -7.67 3.63 -7.12
N LEU A 112 -7.21 4.16 -5.99
CA LEU A 112 -8.07 4.81 -5.00
C LEU A 112 -8.62 6.10 -5.60
N THR A 113 -9.93 6.30 -5.52
CA THR A 113 -10.58 7.42 -6.21
C THR A 113 -11.73 8.01 -5.38
N SER A 114 -11.82 9.34 -5.43
CA SER A 114 -13.01 10.14 -5.17
C SER A 114 -13.91 10.21 -6.42
N ARG A 115 -15.10 10.83 -6.32
CA ARG A 115 -15.94 11.03 -7.51
C ARG A 115 -15.28 11.89 -8.57
N GLU A 116 -14.60 12.95 -8.15
CA GLU A 116 -13.88 13.86 -9.04
C GLU A 116 -12.76 13.15 -9.79
N THR A 117 -11.87 12.49 -9.04
CA THR A 117 -10.70 11.80 -9.62
C THR A 117 -11.11 10.60 -10.47
N ALA A 118 -12.18 9.89 -10.13
CA ALA A 118 -12.75 8.85 -11.00
C ALA A 118 -13.20 9.43 -12.34
N GLY A 119 -13.89 10.57 -12.33
CA GLY A 119 -14.29 11.29 -13.54
C GLY A 119 -13.09 11.73 -14.39
N ALA A 120 -12.06 12.31 -13.76
CA ALA A 120 -10.83 12.73 -14.44
C ALA A 120 -10.07 11.55 -15.08
N LEU A 121 -10.09 10.38 -14.43
CA LEU A 121 -9.46 9.15 -14.93
C LEU A 121 -10.34 8.36 -15.92
N GLY A 122 -11.55 8.85 -16.22
CA GLY A 122 -12.52 8.15 -17.07
C GLY A 122 -12.98 6.81 -16.49
N VAL A 123 -12.92 6.65 -15.16
CA VAL A 123 -13.40 5.46 -14.46
C VAL A 123 -14.88 5.65 -14.14
N PRO A 124 -15.75 4.67 -14.45
CA PRO A 124 -17.20 4.86 -14.33
C PRO A 124 -17.70 4.99 -12.88
N ILE A 125 -16.96 4.45 -11.92
CA ILE A 125 -17.32 4.48 -10.49
C ILE A 125 -16.10 4.85 -9.64
N ALA A 126 -16.30 5.74 -8.68
CA ALA A 126 -15.34 5.95 -7.59
C ALA A 126 -15.37 4.78 -6.63
N ILE A 127 -14.24 4.49 -5.99
CA ILE A 127 -14.09 3.26 -5.20
C ILE A 127 -14.24 3.43 -3.69
N GLY A 128 -14.80 4.56 -3.25
CA GLY A 128 -15.04 4.84 -1.84
C GLY A 128 -13.72 5.08 -1.11
N SER A 129 -13.04 6.17 -1.44
CA SER A 129 -11.72 6.49 -0.87
C SER A 129 -11.56 7.98 -0.60
N ALA A 130 -12.60 8.79 -0.75
CA ALA A 130 -12.57 10.19 -0.34
C ALA A 130 -12.74 10.28 1.18
N ARG A 131 -11.71 10.72 1.90
CA ARG A 131 -11.73 10.77 3.37
C ARG A 131 -11.27 12.12 3.91
N ALA A 132 -11.93 12.58 4.94
CA ALA A 132 -11.58 13.75 5.72
C ALA A 132 -11.27 13.36 7.17
N GLU A 133 -10.40 14.11 7.83
CA GLU A 133 -10.13 13.94 9.27
C GLU A 133 -11.33 14.39 10.13
N GLY A 134 -12.16 15.30 9.61
CA GLY A 134 -13.35 15.80 10.27
C GLY A 134 -14.13 16.78 9.40
N TRP A 135 -15.28 17.22 9.89
CA TRP A 135 -16.25 18.03 9.12
C TRP A 135 -15.71 19.35 8.57
N GLN A 136 -14.65 19.89 9.18
CA GLN A 136 -14.01 21.15 8.78
C GLN A 136 -12.94 21.00 7.69
N HIS A 137 -12.66 19.78 7.24
CA HIS A 137 -11.64 19.48 6.23
C HIS A 137 -12.29 18.94 4.96
N PHE A 138 -11.71 19.31 3.82
CA PHE A 138 -12.11 18.73 2.54
C PHE A 138 -11.68 17.26 2.47
N PRO A 139 -12.55 16.35 1.98
CA PRO A 139 -12.16 14.99 1.69
C PRO A 139 -11.11 14.96 0.57
N ILE A 140 -10.06 14.17 0.77
CA ILE A 140 -9.04 13.86 -0.24
C ILE A 140 -8.99 12.34 -0.44
N VAL A 141 -8.35 11.87 -1.52
CA VAL A 141 -8.21 10.44 -1.75
C VAL A 141 -7.25 9.85 -0.73
N ARG A 142 -7.75 8.94 0.09
CA ARG A 142 -6.97 8.25 1.11
C ARG A 142 -7.18 6.75 1.06
N MET A 143 -6.13 6.03 1.43
CA MET A 143 -6.19 4.59 1.66
C MET A 143 -7.33 4.16 2.59
N VAL A 144 -7.88 3.01 2.24
CA VAL A 144 -8.76 2.18 3.07
C VAL A 144 -7.93 1.03 3.65
N ASN A 145 -8.48 -0.18 3.84
CA ASN A 145 -7.63 -1.34 4.10
C ASN A 145 -6.96 -1.78 2.79
N VAL A 146 -5.71 -1.37 2.56
CA VAL A 146 -4.88 -1.82 1.44
C VAL A 146 -4.00 -2.96 1.91
N SER A 147 -4.07 -4.11 1.22
CA SER A 147 -3.37 -5.33 1.63
C SER A 147 -2.84 -6.12 0.44
N LEU A 148 -1.74 -6.84 0.67
CA LEU A 148 -1.31 -7.92 -0.20
C LEU A 148 -2.23 -9.13 0.02
N ASP A 149 -2.78 -9.67 -1.06
CA ASP A 149 -3.60 -10.88 -0.98
C ASP A 149 -2.77 -12.09 -0.55
N PRO A 150 -3.36 -13.03 0.22
CA PRO A 150 -2.66 -14.25 0.59
C PRO A 150 -2.30 -15.09 -0.64
N GLY A 151 -1.05 -15.54 -0.68
CA GLY A 151 -0.57 -16.53 -1.65
C GLY A 151 -0.95 -17.96 -1.25
N SER A 152 -0.43 -18.93 -2.01
CA SER A 152 -0.63 -20.37 -1.74
C SER A 152 0.44 -21.00 -0.84
N PHE A 153 1.53 -20.27 -0.56
CA PHE A 153 2.66 -20.78 0.22
C PHE A 153 2.45 -20.57 1.71
N THR A 154 2.85 -21.57 2.49
CA THR A 154 2.99 -21.42 3.94
C THR A 154 4.26 -20.65 4.29
N TYR A 155 4.29 -20.07 5.50
CA TYR A 155 5.49 -19.39 6.01
C TYR A 155 6.73 -20.29 6.00
N GLN A 156 6.58 -21.57 6.35
CA GLN A 156 7.69 -22.53 6.34
C GLN A 156 8.22 -22.82 4.94
N GLU A 157 7.34 -22.87 3.94
CA GLU A 157 7.75 -23.04 2.53
C GLU A 157 8.47 -21.80 2.00
N LEU A 158 8.03 -20.60 2.40
CA LEU A 158 8.74 -19.35 2.07
C LEU A 158 10.15 -19.35 2.63
N LEU A 159 10.33 -19.73 3.90
CA LEU A 159 11.65 -19.77 4.54
C LEU A 159 12.59 -20.81 3.95
N ARG A 160 12.09 -21.99 3.54
CA ARG A 160 12.92 -23.04 2.93
C ARG A 160 13.58 -22.61 1.63
N GLY A 161 13.02 -21.62 0.94
CA GLY A 161 13.61 -21.05 -0.29
C GLY A 161 14.73 -20.05 -0.04
N VAL A 162 15.07 -19.76 1.23
CA VAL A 162 16.05 -18.74 1.60
C VAL A 162 17.28 -19.38 2.26
N ASP A 163 18.34 -19.55 1.47
CA ASP A 163 19.62 -20.09 1.99
C ASP A 163 20.31 -19.11 2.96
N ARG A 164 20.34 -17.82 2.60
CA ARG A 164 20.81 -16.70 3.43
C ARG A 164 20.00 -15.45 3.12
N GLY A 165 19.52 -14.78 4.16
CA GLY A 165 18.68 -13.60 4.03
C GLY A 165 18.50 -12.87 5.36
N LEU A 166 17.70 -11.80 5.34
CA LEU A 166 17.30 -11.05 6.52
C LEU A 166 15.79 -11.14 6.70
N LEU A 167 15.35 -11.36 7.93
CA LEU A 167 13.96 -11.19 8.34
C LEU A 167 13.78 -9.75 8.83
N LEU A 168 12.89 -9.01 8.18
CA LEU A 168 12.49 -7.67 8.61
C LEU A 168 11.18 -7.80 9.36
N ASP A 169 11.27 -7.70 10.68
CA ASP A 169 10.16 -8.00 11.59
C ASP A 169 9.22 -6.79 11.78
N ALA A 170 9.70 -5.76 12.48
CA ALA A 170 8.97 -4.54 12.73
C ALA A 170 9.73 -3.32 12.19
N PRO A 171 9.02 -2.31 11.64
CA PRO A 171 9.64 -1.08 11.21
C PRO A 171 10.08 -0.22 12.42
N ALA A 172 11.30 0.32 12.36
CA ALA A 172 11.77 1.33 13.30
C ALA A 172 11.32 2.75 12.92
N SER A 173 10.92 2.95 11.66
CA SER A 173 10.41 4.19 11.08
C SER A 173 9.19 3.89 10.22
N TYR A 174 8.22 4.80 10.20
CA TYR A 174 6.98 4.68 9.42
C TYR A 174 7.05 5.45 8.09
N SER A 175 8.25 5.61 7.53
CA SER A 175 8.48 6.21 6.21
C SER A 175 9.54 5.38 5.51
N LEU A 176 9.22 4.88 4.31
CA LEU A 176 10.14 4.10 3.47
C LEU A 176 10.50 4.83 2.16
N ASP A 177 9.82 5.93 1.84
CA ASP A 177 10.09 6.74 0.65
C ASP A 177 10.67 8.12 1.03
N ASP A 178 11.76 8.49 0.37
CA ASP A 178 12.44 9.79 0.49
C ASP A 178 12.03 10.76 -0.65
N LYS A 179 11.30 10.28 -1.67
CA LYS A 179 10.79 11.10 -2.76
C LYS A 179 9.36 11.55 -2.47
N ARG A 180 9.23 12.44 -1.49
CA ARG A 180 8.09 13.36 -1.43
C ARG A 180 8.22 14.37 -2.56
#